data_AF-A0A2V8RNU0-F1
#
_entry.id   AF-A0A2V8RNU0-F1
#
_cell.length_a   1.000
_cell.length_b   1.000
_cell.length_c   1.000
_cell.angle_alpha   90.00
_cell.angle_beta   90.00
_cell.angle_gamma   90.00
#
_symmetry.space_group_name_H-M   'P 1'
#
loop_
_entity.id
_entity.type
_entity.pdbx_description
1 polymer ?
#
loop_
_entity_poly.entity_id
_entity_poly.type
_entity_poly.pdbx_seq_one_letter_code
_entity_poly.pdbx_strand_id
1 'polypeptide(L)'
;MFCPKCGANQSDELRFCKTCGANLYAVRQVVDTREADEKFDWSKTWVAEMFLSEAERKRRAAELEIQRGIMLINGVFVSKRQAEIARRAWQSGPDALAKGADARALRSADTSEFIPSDFSVTEGTTKHLSTPAPKPSDTTDN
;
A
#
# COMPACT_ATOMS: atom_id res chain seq x y z
N MET A 1 22.75 -0.77 39.58
CA MET A 1 22.74 -0.83 38.10
C MET A 1 24.08 -0.50 37.44
N PHE A 2 24.26 -0.97 36.20
CA PHE A 2 25.42 -0.65 35.35
C PHE A 2 25.16 0.57 34.45
N CYS A 3 26.12 1.49 34.31
CA CYS A 3 25.98 2.64 33.41
C CYS A 3 26.29 2.25 31.95
N PRO A 4 25.37 2.40 30.99
CA PRO A 4 25.60 1.99 29.59
C PRO A 4 26.63 2.86 28.85
N LYS A 5 26.99 4.03 29.39
CA LYS A 5 27.94 4.97 28.78
C LYS A 5 29.39 4.70 29.16
N CYS A 6 29.67 4.30 30.41
CA CYS A 6 31.04 4.16 30.92
C CYS A 6 31.29 2.85 31.68
N GLY A 7 30.27 2.04 31.90
CA GLY A 7 30.37 0.77 32.61
C GLY A 7 30.67 0.84 34.10
N ALA A 8 30.57 2.02 34.71
CA ALA A 8 30.68 2.12 36.16
C ALA A 8 29.48 1.45 36.84
N ASN A 9 29.74 0.68 37.91
CA ASN A 9 28.71 0.15 38.79
C ASN A 9 28.19 1.27 39.71
N GLN A 10 26.88 1.50 39.74
CA GLN A 10 26.23 2.56 40.50
C GLN A 10 25.04 2.00 41.28
N SER A 11 24.69 2.61 42.43
CA SER A 11 23.50 2.23 43.19
C SER A 11 22.21 2.61 42.46
N ASP A 12 21.12 1.93 42.78
CA ASP A 12 19.81 2.13 42.13
C ASP A 12 19.02 3.35 42.64
N GLU A 13 19.52 4.17 43.56
CA GLU A 13 18.85 5.45 43.89
C GLU A 13 19.40 6.65 43.09
N LEU A 14 20.53 6.51 42.42
CA LEU A 14 21.19 7.64 41.73
C LEU A 14 20.48 8.00 40.42
N ARG A 15 20.18 9.29 40.23
CA ARG A 15 19.62 9.84 38.98
C ARG A 15 20.67 10.00 37.87
N PHE A 16 21.94 10.22 38.24
CA PHE A 16 23.05 10.43 37.32
C PHE A 16 24.27 9.57 37.69
N CYS A 17 25.05 9.18 36.69
CA CYS A 17 26.30 8.46 36.89
C CYS A 17 27.39 9.39 37.45
N LYS A 18 28.03 8.99 38.56
CA LYS A 18 29.10 9.76 39.20
C LYS A 18 30.38 9.87 38.36
N THR A 19 30.60 8.96 37.42
CA THR A 19 31.83 8.91 36.60
C THR A 19 31.70 9.70 35.30
N CYS A 20 30.56 9.62 34.61
CA CYS A 20 30.39 10.19 33.27
C CYS A 20 29.19 11.15 33.14
N GLY A 21 28.43 11.39 34.21
CA GLY A 21 27.28 12.30 34.21
C GLY A 21 26.04 11.81 33.44
N ALA A 22 26.03 10.58 32.93
CA ALA A 22 24.88 10.05 32.19
C ALA A 22 23.62 9.95 33.07
N ASN A 23 22.45 10.28 32.52
CA ASN A 23 21.17 10.19 33.21
C ASN A 23 20.72 8.73 33.31
N LEU A 24 20.77 8.18 34.53
CA LEU A 24 20.40 6.79 34.83
C LEU A 24 18.89 6.62 35.00
N TYR A 25 18.17 7.69 35.38
CA TYR A 25 16.72 7.66 35.54
C TYR A 25 16.00 7.37 34.21
N ALA A 26 16.43 8.03 33.13
CA ALA A 26 15.90 7.77 31.79
C ALA A 26 16.16 6.33 31.33
N VAL A 27 17.32 5.76 31.68
CA VAL A 27 17.66 4.37 31.37
C VAL A 27 16.73 3.42 32.12
N ARG A 28 16.47 3.65 33.41
CA ARG A 28 15.53 2.82 34.18
C ARG A 28 14.12 2.89 33.62
N GLN A 29 13.63 4.08 33.32
CA GLN A 29 12.29 4.26 32.76
C GLN A 29 12.09 3.43 31.47
N VAL A 30 13.08 3.40 30.59
CA VAL A 30 13.01 2.61 29.35
C VAL A 30 13.09 1.10 29.63
N VAL A 31 13.87 0.67 30.62
CA VAL A 31 13.93 -0.75 31.02
C VAL A 31 12.60 -1.19 31.63
N ASP A 32 12.05 -0.40 32.57
CA ASP A 32 10.79 -0.71 33.25
C ASP A 32 9.61 -0.76 32.26
N THR A 33 9.60 0.11 31.24
CA THR A 33 8.56 0.07 30.18
C THR A 33 8.64 -1.16 29.29
N ARG A 34 9.81 -1.80 29.15
CA ARG A 34 9.98 -2.98 28.29
C ARG A 34 9.53 -4.28 28.94
N GLU A 35 9.51 -4.35 30.28
CA GLU A 35 9.09 -5.56 30.99
C GLU A 35 7.56 -5.64 31.17
N ALA A 36 6.87 -4.49 31.10
CA ALA A 36 5.43 -4.41 31.34
C ALA A 36 4.54 -4.70 30.12
N ASP A 37 5.04 -4.47 28.90
CA ASP A 37 4.29 -4.69 27.66
C ASP A 37 4.80 -5.93 26.92
N GLU A 38 3.92 -6.92 26.83
CA GLU A 38 4.07 -8.20 26.13
C GLU A 38 5.06 -9.18 26.78
N LYS A 39 4.52 -10.10 27.59
CA LYS A 39 5.16 -11.40 27.86
C LYS A 39 5.57 -12.00 26.53
N PHE A 40 6.87 -11.93 26.23
CA PHE A 40 7.46 -12.52 25.04
C PHE A 40 7.06 -14.00 24.98
N ASP A 41 6.15 -14.31 24.07
CA ASP A 41 5.57 -15.63 23.95
C ASP A 41 6.57 -16.52 23.23
N TRP A 42 7.47 -17.13 24.02
CA TRP A 42 8.49 -18.07 23.56
C TRP A 42 7.92 -19.17 22.65
N SER A 43 6.62 -19.47 22.79
CA SER A 43 5.86 -20.43 22.00
C SER A 43 5.68 -20.04 20.52
N LYS A 44 5.80 -18.75 20.16
CA LYS A 44 5.66 -18.26 18.78
C LYS A 44 6.99 -18.16 18.03
N THR A 45 8.10 -18.43 18.71
CA THR A 45 9.41 -18.40 18.09
C THR A 45 9.74 -19.74 17.44
N TRP A 46 10.55 -19.71 16.38
CA TRP A 46 11.06 -20.90 15.69
C TRP A 46 11.80 -21.89 16.64
N VAL A 47 12.22 -21.42 17.82
CA VAL A 47 12.85 -22.24 18.87
C VAL A 47 11.88 -23.32 19.36
N ALA A 48 10.59 -23.01 19.51
CA ALA A 48 9.57 -23.99 19.89
C ALA A 48 9.43 -25.10 18.82
N GLU A 49 9.70 -24.79 17.56
CA GLU A 49 9.65 -25.76 16.45
C GLU A 49 10.86 -26.71 16.45
N MET A 50 12.02 -26.29 16.97
CA MET A 50 13.19 -27.15 17.09
C MET A 50 13.02 -28.28 18.12
N PHE A 51 12.32 -28.02 19.22
CA PHE A 51 12.11 -28.97 20.34
C PHE A 51 10.98 -29.98 20.13
N LEU A 52 10.24 -29.89 19.02
CA LEU A 52 9.25 -30.93 18.66
C LEU A 52 9.96 -32.27 18.46
N SER A 53 9.37 -33.34 18.98
CA SER A 53 9.91 -34.69 18.77
C SER A 53 9.90 -35.05 17.29
N GLU A 54 10.81 -35.93 16.85
CA GLU A 54 10.85 -36.38 15.44
C GLU A 54 9.51 -37.00 14.99
N ALA A 55 8.73 -37.56 15.92
CA ALA A 55 7.41 -38.11 15.64
C ALA A 55 6.38 -37.03 15.27
N GLU A 56 6.42 -35.87 15.91
CA GLU A 56 5.52 -34.75 15.61
C GLU A 56 5.87 -34.08 14.29
N ARG A 57 7.17 -33.97 13.97
CA ARG A 57 7.63 -33.52 12.65
C ARG A 57 7.11 -34.43 11.53
N LYS A 58 7.15 -35.75 11.72
CA LYS A 58 6.64 -36.72 10.73
C LYS A 58 5.12 -36.60 10.52
N ARG A 59 4.34 -36.37 11.58
CA ARG A 59 2.88 -36.16 11.47
C ARG A 59 2.54 -34.91 10.66
N ARG A 60 3.17 -33.77 10.97
CA ARG A 60 2.98 -32.53 10.21
C ARG A 60 3.46 -32.66 8.75
N ALA A 61 4.56 -33.36 8.51
CA ALA A 61 5.04 -33.60 7.15
C ALA A 61 4.04 -34.42 6.32
N ALA A 62 3.45 -35.47 6.91
CA ALA A 62 2.42 -36.27 6.25
C ALA A 62 1.13 -35.46 5.97
N GLU A 63 0.69 -34.61 6.90
CA GLU A 63 -0.45 -33.71 6.70
C GLU A 63 -0.21 -32.73 5.55
N LEU A 64 0.98 -32.13 5.49
CA LEU A 64 1.38 -31.23 4.40
C LEU A 64 1.43 -31.96 3.06
N GLU A 65 1.88 -33.20 3.03
CA GLU A 65 1.91 -34.03 1.82
C GLU A 65 0.50 -34.35 1.30
N ILE A 66 -0.44 -34.66 2.20
CA ILE A 66 -1.86 -34.83 1.87
C ILE A 66 -2.45 -33.51 1.35
N GLN A 67 -2.20 -32.40 2.04
CA GLN A 67 -2.71 -31.09 1.64
C GLN A 67 -2.15 -30.64 0.29
N ARG A 68 -0.86 -30.90 0.02
CA ARG A 68 -0.22 -30.67 -1.28
C ARG A 68 -0.85 -31.54 -2.36
N GLY A 69 -1.11 -32.82 -2.08
CA GLY A 69 -1.81 -33.71 -3.00
C GLY A 69 -3.19 -33.18 -3.39
N ILE A 70 -3.99 -32.74 -2.41
CA ILE A 70 -5.31 -32.15 -2.65
C ILE A 70 -5.22 -30.87 -3.51
N MET A 71 -4.27 -29.98 -3.19
CA MET A 71 -4.02 -28.76 -3.98
C MET A 71 -3.63 -29.07 -5.42
N LEU A 72 -2.78 -30.07 -5.65
CA LEU A 72 -2.37 -30.49 -6.99
C LEU A 72 -3.55 -31.08 -7.78
N ILE A 73 -4.35 -31.95 -7.17
CA ILE A 73 -5.52 -32.55 -7.82
C ILE A 73 -6.56 -31.48 -8.19
N ASN A 74 -6.86 -30.58 -7.24
CA ASN A 74 -7.79 -29.47 -7.48
C ASN A 74 -7.24 -28.50 -8.53
N GLY A 75 -5.94 -28.20 -8.49
CA GLY A 75 -5.26 -27.37 -9.48
C GLY A 75 -5.34 -27.94 -10.90
N VAL A 76 -5.10 -29.25 -11.05
CA VAL A 76 -5.22 -29.94 -12.35
C VAL A 76 -6.66 -29.92 -12.86
N PHE A 77 -7.64 -30.17 -11.99
CA PHE A 77 -9.05 -30.16 -12.37
C PHE A 77 -9.52 -28.77 -12.82
N VAL A 78 -9.20 -27.75 -12.03
CA VAL A 78 -9.54 -26.35 -12.32
C VAL A 78 -8.84 -25.87 -13.59
N SER A 79 -7.55 -26.21 -13.78
CA SER A 79 -6.80 -25.88 -14.99
C SER A 79 -7.39 -26.53 -16.24
N LYS A 80 -7.73 -27.82 -16.19
CA LYS A 80 -8.40 -28.51 -17.31
C LYS A 80 -9.74 -27.87 -17.66
N ARG A 81 -10.53 -27.52 -16.65
CA ARG A 81 -11.82 -26.84 -16.86
C ARG A 81 -11.65 -25.44 -17.45
N GLN A 82 -10.66 -24.67 -17.02
CA GLN A 82 -10.34 -23.36 -17.60
C GLN A 82 -9.87 -23.49 -19.05
N ALA A 83 -9.00 -24.45 -19.35
CA ALA A 83 -8.54 -24.72 -20.71
C ALA A 83 -9.71 -25.15 -21.62
N GLU A 84 -10.66 -25.94 -21.12
CA GLU A 84 -11.84 -26.34 -21.87
C GLU A 84 -12.79 -25.16 -22.13
N ILE A 85 -13.03 -24.30 -21.14
CA ILE A 85 -13.81 -23.06 -21.30
C ILE A 85 -13.13 -22.12 -22.29
N ALA A 86 -11.82 -21.92 -22.18
CA ALA A 86 -11.05 -21.08 -23.10
C ALA A 86 -11.08 -21.64 -24.53
N ARG A 87 -11.00 -22.96 -24.71
CA ARG A 87 -11.15 -23.62 -26.02
C ARG A 87 -12.55 -23.41 -26.59
N ARG A 88 -13.60 -23.56 -25.77
CA ARG A 88 -14.98 -23.29 -26.21
C ARG A 88 -15.17 -21.83 -26.57
N ALA A 89 -14.65 -20.91 -25.77
CA ALA A 89 -14.67 -19.48 -26.03
C ALA A 89 -13.90 -19.10 -27.30
N TRP A 90 -12.79 -19.77 -27.59
CA TRP A 90 -12.03 -19.61 -28.84
C TRP A 90 -12.76 -20.17 -30.06
N GLN A 91 -13.44 -21.33 -29.90
CA GLN A 91 -14.24 -21.93 -30.96
C GLN A 91 -15.51 -21.12 -31.25
N SER A 92 -16.11 -20.50 -30.22
CA SER A 92 -17.08 -19.43 -30.36
C SER A 92 -16.37 -18.11 -30.65
N GLY A 93 -15.64 -18.04 -31.76
CA GLY A 93 -14.95 -16.81 -32.18
C GLY A 93 -15.91 -15.61 -32.29
N PRO A 94 -15.39 -14.37 -32.35
CA PRO A 94 -16.18 -13.13 -32.46
C PRO A 94 -17.02 -13.00 -33.75
N ASP A 95 -17.12 -14.05 -34.55
CA ASP A 95 -17.84 -14.12 -35.83
C ASP A 95 -19.36 -14.35 -35.67
N ALA A 96 -19.86 -14.40 -34.42
CA ALA A 96 -21.27 -14.23 -34.10
C ALA A 96 -21.65 -12.75 -33.83
N LEU A 97 -20.81 -11.78 -34.24
CA LEU A 97 -21.28 -10.43 -34.48
C LEU A 97 -22.27 -10.51 -35.64
N ALA A 98 -23.55 -10.32 -35.34
CA ALA A 98 -24.64 -10.36 -36.30
C ALA A 98 -24.23 -9.69 -37.61
N LYS A 99 -24.05 -10.51 -38.65
CA LYS A 99 -23.75 -10.11 -40.02
C LYS A 99 -24.96 -9.32 -40.55
N GLY A 100 -25.02 -8.04 -40.22
CA GLY A 100 -26.18 -7.18 -40.48
C GLY A 100 -26.31 -5.94 -39.59
N ALA A 101 -25.49 -5.77 -38.55
CA ALA A 101 -25.35 -4.45 -37.94
C ALA A 101 -24.33 -3.66 -38.76
N ASP A 102 -24.79 -3.05 -39.85
CA ASP A 102 -24.04 -2.00 -40.54
C ASP A 102 -23.57 -1.03 -39.46
N ALA A 103 -22.26 -1.02 -39.18
CA ALA A 103 -21.65 0.03 -38.40
C ALA A 103 -21.94 1.29 -39.21
N ARG A 104 -22.96 2.05 -38.79
CA ARG A 104 -23.44 3.25 -39.46
C ARG A 104 -22.20 4.06 -39.79
N ALA A 105 -21.82 4.05 -41.07
CA ALA A 105 -20.60 4.67 -41.51
C ALA A 105 -20.77 6.16 -41.20
N LEU A 106 -20.20 6.60 -40.07
CA LEU A 106 -20.11 8.01 -39.76
C LEU A 106 -19.31 8.58 -40.93
N ARG A 107 -19.96 9.43 -41.73
CA ARG A 107 -19.30 10.08 -42.85
C ARG A 107 -18.08 10.82 -42.31
N SER A 108 -16.96 10.71 -43.00
CA SER A 108 -15.77 11.51 -42.72
C SER A 108 -16.20 12.97 -42.55
N ALA A 109 -15.80 13.59 -41.45
CA ALA A 109 -16.13 14.98 -41.17
C ALA A 109 -15.61 15.84 -42.33
N ASP A 110 -16.49 16.65 -42.92
CA ASP A 110 -16.11 17.61 -43.93
C ASP A 110 -15.31 18.74 -43.26
N THR A 111 -14.02 18.80 -43.53
CA THR A 111 -13.11 19.79 -42.92
C THR A 111 -13.16 21.15 -43.62
N SER A 112 -14.04 21.33 -44.62
CA SER A 112 -14.16 22.59 -45.35
C SER A 112 -15.06 23.62 -44.65
N GLU A 113 -15.79 23.21 -43.63
CA GLU A 113 -16.65 24.09 -42.83
C GLU A 113 -15.98 24.38 -41.49
N PHE A 114 -15.61 25.64 -41.26
CA PHE A 114 -15.14 26.09 -39.95
C PHE A 114 -16.34 26.09 -39.01
N ILE A 115 -16.47 25.10 -38.12
CA ILE A 115 -17.48 25.09 -37.07
C ILE A 115 -17.04 26.13 -36.03
N PRO A 116 -17.72 27.29 -35.88
CA PRO A 116 -17.39 28.21 -34.81
C PRO A 116 -17.73 27.51 -33.49
N SER A 117 -16.71 27.26 -32.66
CA SER A 117 -16.93 26.78 -31.31
C SER A 117 -17.45 27.93 -30.45
N ASP A 118 -18.62 27.77 -29.84
CA ASP A 118 -19.22 28.77 -28.93
C ASP A 118 -18.40 29.04 -27.65
N PHE A 119 -17.30 28.29 -27.45
CA PHE A 119 -16.46 28.40 -26.27
C PHE A 119 -14.99 28.56 -26.70
N SER A 120 -14.50 29.79 -26.67
CA SER A 120 -13.06 30.04 -26.74
C SER A 120 -12.44 29.84 -25.36
N VAL A 121 -11.35 29.07 -25.28
CA VAL A 121 -10.60 28.83 -24.03
C VAL A 121 -9.94 30.13 -23.49
N THR A 122 -10.01 31.22 -24.26
CA THR A 122 -9.38 32.52 -23.93
C THR A 122 -10.34 33.56 -23.36
N GLU A 123 -11.66 33.39 -23.40
CA GLU A 123 -12.61 34.45 -22.98
C GLU A 123 -12.84 34.55 -21.47
N GLY A 124 -12.77 33.44 -20.72
CA GLY A 124 -13.12 33.44 -19.30
C GLY A 124 -12.08 34.09 -18.38
N THR A 125 -10.79 34.03 -18.75
CA THR A 125 -9.68 34.40 -17.83
C THR A 125 -9.16 35.82 -18.00
N THR A 126 -9.47 36.52 -19.09
CA THR A 126 -8.97 37.89 -19.34
C THR A 126 -9.95 38.99 -18.90
N LYS A 127 -11.21 38.63 -18.63
CA LYS A 127 -12.28 39.59 -18.27
C LYS A 127 -12.06 40.30 -16.92
N HIS A 128 -11.23 39.73 -16.04
CA HIS A 128 -10.97 40.29 -14.70
C HIS A 128 -9.74 41.22 -14.62
N LEU A 129 -9.01 41.44 -15.72
CA LEU A 129 -7.83 42.32 -15.71
C LEU A 129 -8.12 43.75 -16.19
N SER A 130 -9.32 44.02 -16.72
CA SER A 130 -9.67 45.32 -17.33
C SER A 130 -10.32 46.32 -16.37
N THR A 131 -10.29 46.11 -15.06
CA THR A 131 -10.73 47.12 -14.08
C THR A 131 -9.52 47.90 -13.56
N PRO A 132 -9.18 49.07 -14.14
CA PRO A 132 -8.23 49.98 -13.51
C PRO A 132 -8.84 50.54 -12.21
N ALA A 133 -8.09 50.48 -11.12
CA ALA A 133 -8.47 51.10 -9.85
C ALA A 133 -8.70 52.61 -10.02
N PRO A 134 -9.72 53.21 -9.38
CA PRO A 134 -9.95 54.65 -9.44
C PRO A 134 -8.77 55.40 -8.79
N LYS A 135 -8.18 56.35 -9.52
CA LYS A 135 -7.12 57.23 -9.01
C LYS A 135 -7.75 58.28 -8.07
N PRO A 136 -7.13 58.60 -6.93
CA PRO A 136 -7.60 59.68 -6.06
C PRO A 136 -7.46 61.02 -6.80
N SER A 137 -8.55 61.78 -6.87
CA SER A 137 -8.58 63.14 -7.39
C SER A 137 -8.02 64.12 -6.36
N ASP A 138 -6.90 64.76 -6.71
CA ASP A 138 -6.39 65.96 -6.02
C ASP A 138 -7.41 67.09 -6.16
N THR A 139 -8.07 67.42 -5.06
CA THR A 139 -8.71 68.73 -4.85
C THR A 139 -7.84 69.51 -3.89
N THR A 140 -7.01 70.39 -4.44
CA THR A 140 -6.46 71.55 -3.71
C THR A 140 -7.51 72.65 -3.71
N ASP A 141 -8.13 72.88 -2.56
CA ASP A 141 -8.83 74.12 -2.24
C ASP A 141 -8.06 74.80 -1.09
N ASN A 142 -7.71 76.08 -1.33
CA ASN A 142 -6.92 77.05 -0.53
C ASN A 142 -5.41 76.86 -0.39
#